data_AF-A0A2K3L7Q7-F1
#
_entry.id   AF-A0A2K3L7Q7-F1
#
_cell.length_a   1.000
_cell.length_b   1.000
_cell.length_c   1.000
_cell.angle_alpha   90.00
_cell.angle_beta   90.00
_cell.angle_gamma   90.00
#
_symmetry.space_group_name_H-M   'P 1'
#
loop_
_entity.id
_entity.type
_entity.pdbx_description
1 polymer ?
#
loop_
_entity_poly.entity_id
_entity_poly.type
_entity_poly.pdbx_seq_one_letter_code
_entity_poly.pdbx_strand_id
1 'polypeptide(L)'
;MNPSATCTRCGLQDESFLHCIRDCEFSRSIWNHTGFNNLDFFSNLDVYDWLKLGTTGSKDLIFRAGVWWSSRHRNLMCLNNETWSLSRISFHIRVIYGRNLQKLFLPRF
;
A
#
# COMPACT_ATOMS: atom_id res chain seq x y z
N MET A 1 -1.51 -2.11 22.81
CA MET A 1 -2.24 -2.00 21.52
C MET A 1 -1.58 -0.89 20.73
N ASN A 2 -0.98 -1.17 19.57
CA ASN A 2 -0.62 -0.07 18.67
C ASN A 2 -1.93 0.57 18.23
N PRO A 3 -2.08 1.90 18.26
CA PRO A 3 -3.22 2.51 17.58
C PRO A 3 -3.13 2.07 16.13
N SER A 4 -4.12 1.30 15.69
CA SER A 4 -4.36 1.15 14.26
C SER A 4 -4.71 2.55 13.81
N ALA A 5 -3.77 3.22 13.14
CA ALA A 5 -4.04 4.54 12.62
C ALA A 5 -5.21 4.38 11.66
N THR A 6 -6.32 5.07 11.90
CA THR A 6 -7.42 5.09 10.96
C THR A 6 -6.92 5.68 9.63
N CYS A 7 -7.37 5.15 8.50
CA CYS A 7 -6.95 5.63 7.20
C CYS A 7 -7.19 7.13 7.07
N THR A 8 -6.12 7.89 6.77
CA THR A 8 -6.16 9.36 6.68
C THR A 8 -7.05 9.89 5.55
N ARG A 9 -7.45 9.03 4.59
CA ARG A 9 -8.32 9.42 3.49
C ARG A 9 -9.80 9.27 3.81
N CYS A 10 -10.21 8.12 4.30
CA CYS A 10 -11.62 7.84 4.54
C CYS A 10 -12.03 8.12 5.99
N GLY A 11 -11.12 7.97 6.97
CA GLY A 11 -11.45 8.08 8.39
C GLY A 11 -12.38 6.97 8.92
N LEU A 12 -12.63 5.92 8.13
CA LEU A 12 -13.64 4.89 8.44
C LEU A 12 -13.07 3.51 8.79
N GLN A 13 -11.89 3.18 8.27
CA GLN A 13 -11.30 1.84 8.38
C GLN A 13 -9.87 1.93 8.86
N ASP A 14 -9.42 0.85 9.48
CA ASP A 14 -8.03 0.64 9.86
C ASP A 14 -7.12 0.74 8.63
N GLU A 15 -5.98 1.39 8.82
CA GLU A 15 -5.03 1.60 7.74
C GLU A 15 -4.24 0.33 7.44
N SER A 16 -4.54 -0.28 6.28
CA SER A 16 -3.75 -1.36 5.70
C SER A 16 -3.24 -0.98 4.31
N PHE A 17 -2.25 -1.71 3.80
CA PHE A 17 -1.73 -1.47 2.44
C PHE A 17 -2.86 -1.60 1.40
N LEU A 18 -3.61 -2.70 1.40
CA LEU A 18 -4.71 -2.90 0.45
C LEU A 18 -5.82 -1.86 0.64
N HIS A 19 -6.15 -1.50 1.88
CA HIS A 19 -7.12 -0.45 2.11
C HIS A 19 -6.65 0.88 1.50
N CYS A 20 -5.44 1.34 1.84
CA CYS A 20 -4.91 2.60 1.31
C CYS A 20 -4.77 2.60 -0.21
N ILE A 21 -4.36 1.50 -0.82
CA ILE A 21 -3.99 1.50 -2.23
C ILE A 21 -5.14 1.06 -3.13
N ARG A 22 -6.11 0.30 -2.63
CA ARG A 22 -7.17 -0.31 -3.42
C ARG A 22 -8.58 -0.08 -2.88
N ASP A 23 -8.82 -0.38 -1.59
CA ASP A 23 -10.20 -0.52 -1.10
C ASP A 23 -10.81 0.77 -0.52
N CYS A 24 -9.98 1.71 -0.07
CA CYS A 24 -10.41 3.05 0.31
C CYS A 24 -11.20 3.67 -0.83
N GLU A 25 -12.32 4.33 -0.53
CA GLU A 25 -13.23 4.90 -1.53
C GLU A 25 -12.51 5.77 -2.56
N PHE A 26 -11.62 6.66 -2.09
CA PHE A 26 -10.76 7.46 -2.97
C PHE A 26 -9.90 6.61 -3.92
N SER A 27 -9.24 5.57 -3.39
CA SER A 27 -8.37 4.69 -4.18
C SER A 27 -9.18 3.83 -5.15
N ARG A 28 -10.35 3.34 -4.73
CA ARG A 28 -11.30 2.62 -5.58
C ARG A 28 -11.77 3.49 -6.75
N SER A 29 -12.00 4.78 -6.51
CA SER A 29 -12.34 5.74 -7.57
C SER A 29 -11.21 5.84 -8.61
N ILE A 30 -9.94 5.93 -8.20
CA ILE A 30 -8.78 5.91 -9.11
C ILE A 30 -8.79 4.66 -9.99
N TRP A 31 -9.02 3.49 -9.39
CA TRP A 31 -9.05 2.22 -10.14
C TRP A 31 -10.20 2.16 -11.14
N ASN A 32 -11.40 2.58 -10.74
CA ASN A 32 -12.54 2.67 -11.64
C ASN A 32 -12.28 3.61 -12.83
N HIS A 33 -11.70 4.79 -12.57
CA HIS A 33 -11.37 5.76 -13.62
C HIS A 33 -10.25 5.30 -14.57
N THR A 34 -9.39 4.38 -14.12
CA THR A 34 -8.30 3.79 -14.93
C THR A 34 -8.70 2.47 -15.59
N GLY A 35 -9.98 2.08 -15.48
CA GLY A 35 -10.53 0.90 -16.15
C GLY A 35 -10.31 -0.42 -15.39
N PHE A 36 -10.08 -0.36 -14.08
CA PHE A 36 -10.07 -1.51 -13.16
C PHE A 36 -11.36 -1.48 -12.31
N ASN A 37 -12.46 -1.90 -12.94
CA ASN A 37 -13.81 -1.88 -12.35
C ASN A 37 -14.41 -3.29 -12.14
N ASN A 38 -13.66 -4.35 -12.45
CA ASN A 38 -14.08 -5.72 -12.19
C ASN A 38 -14.08 -5.99 -10.67
N LEU A 39 -15.13 -6.64 -10.16
CA LEU A 39 -15.20 -7.12 -8.78
C LEU A 39 -14.03 -8.02 -8.39
N ASP A 40 -13.53 -8.86 -9.31
CA ASP A 40 -12.38 -9.73 -9.06
C ASP A 40 -11.10 -8.95 -8.73
N PHE A 41 -10.99 -7.71 -9.20
CA PHE A 41 -9.87 -6.85 -8.88
C PHE A 41 -9.82 -6.47 -7.39
N PHE A 42 -11.00 -6.37 -6.76
CA PHE A 42 -11.17 -5.95 -5.37
C PHE A 42 -11.37 -7.13 -4.39
N SER A 43 -11.53 -8.35 -4.88
CA SER A 43 -11.82 -9.52 -4.05
C SER A 43 -10.57 -10.18 -3.44
N ASN A 44 -9.38 -9.98 -4.02
CA ASN A 44 -8.16 -10.61 -3.51
C ASN A 44 -7.75 -10.01 -2.15
N LEU A 45 -7.66 -10.83 -1.11
CA LEU A 45 -7.30 -10.36 0.23
C LEU A 45 -5.78 -10.34 0.47
N ASP A 46 -5.00 -11.03 -0.36
CA ASP A 46 -3.56 -11.09 -0.23
C ASP A 46 -2.87 -10.02 -1.07
N VAL A 47 -1.96 -9.28 -0.43
CA VAL A 47 -1.23 -8.16 -1.05
C VAL A 47 -0.33 -8.67 -2.18
N TYR A 48 0.37 -9.78 -1.93
CA TYR A 48 1.38 -10.30 -2.85
C TYR A 48 0.70 -10.86 -4.11
N ASP A 49 -0.35 -11.64 -3.95
CA ASP A 49 -1.10 -12.19 -5.08
C ASP A 49 -1.76 -11.08 -5.91
N TRP A 50 -2.33 -10.06 -5.26
CA TRP A 50 -2.91 -8.92 -5.97
C TRP A 50 -1.88 -8.15 -6.80
N LEU A 51 -0.69 -7.88 -6.23
CA LEU A 51 0.41 -7.23 -6.96
C LEU A 51 0.91 -8.10 -8.11
N LYS A 52 1.11 -9.40 -7.87
CA LYS A 52 1.57 -10.34 -8.88
C LYS A 52 0.62 -10.37 -10.07
N LEU A 53 -0.67 -10.59 -9.83
CA LEU A 53 -1.71 -10.63 -10.88
C LEU A 53 -1.79 -9.32 -11.67
N GLY A 54 -1.77 -8.17 -10.97
CA GLY A 54 -1.83 -6.87 -11.62
C GLY A 54 -0.63 -6.56 -12.52
N THR A 55 0.52 -7.17 -12.24
CA THR A 55 1.76 -6.99 -13.02
C THR A 55 1.94 -7.95 -14.21
N THR A 56 1.03 -8.91 -14.39
CA THR A 56 1.12 -9.93 -15.46
C THR A 56 0.14 -9.72 -16.62
N GLY A 57 -0.72 -8.71 -16.57
CA GLY A 57 -1.77 -8.47 -17.58
C GLY A 57 -1.40 -7.42 -18.63
N SER A 58 -2.29 -7.24 -19.62
CA SER A 58 -2.14 -6.21 -20.67
C SER A 58 -2.22 -4.76 -20.15
N LYS A 59 -2.68 -4.56 -18.91
CA LYS A 59 -2.74 -3.26 -18.23
C LYS A 59 -1.67 -3.10 -17.16
N ASP A 60 -0.57 -3.87 -17.20
CA ASP A 60 0.44 -3.87 -16.14
C ASP A 60 1.05 -2.49 -15.89
N LEU A 61 1.31 -1.70 -16.94
CA LEU A 61 1.83 -0.33 -16.79
C LEU A 61 0.85 0.58 -16.07
N ILE A 62 -0.44 0.51 -16.42
CA ILE A 62 -1.50 1.28 -15.76
C ILE A 62 -1.65 0.81 -14.31
N PHE A 63 -1.55 -0.50 -14.06
CA PHE A 63 -1.56 -1.06 -12.72
C PHE A 63 -0.40 -0.55 -11.87
N ARG A 64 0.85 -0.66 -12.36
CA ARG A 64 2.05 -0.17 -11.67
C ARG A 64 1.96 1.33 -11.39
N ALA A 65 1.49 2.11 -12.37
CA ALA A 65 1.26 3.54 -12.21
C ALA A 65 0.18 3.82 -11.15
N GLY A 66 -0.93 3.09 -11.16
CA GLY A 66 -2.01 3.22 -10.18
C GLY A 66 -1.55 2.92 -8.75
N VAL A 67 -0.77 1.85 -8.55
CA VAL A 67 -0.15 1.53 -7.26
C VAL A 67 0.79 2.65 -6.80
N TRP A 68 1.67 3.13 -7.70
CA TRP A 68 2.62 4.18 -7.39
C TRP A 68 1.94 5.50 -7.02
N TRP A 69 1.03 5.99 -7.87
CA TRP A 69 0.36 7.27 -7.66
C TRP A 69 -0.58 7.24 -6.46
N SER A 70 -1.28 6.13 -6.23
CA SER A 70 -2.08 5.93 -5.02
C SER A 70 -1.20 5.92 -3.77
N SER A 71 -0.03 5.26 -3.81
CA SER A 71 0.90 5.27 -2.67
C SER A 71 1.48 6.67 -2.42
N ARG A 72 1.88 7.37 -3.48
CA ARG A 72 2.41 8.74 -3.40
C ARG A 72 1.38 9.70 -2.81
N HIS A 73 0.14 9.67 -3.30
CA HIS A 73 -0.93 10.51 -2.77
C HIS A 73 -1.15 10.29 -1.27
N ARG A 74 -1.11 9.04 -0.80
CA ARG A 74 -1.24 8.70 0.62
C ARG A 74 -0.09 9.31 1.41
N ASN A 75 1.13 9.13 0.92
CA ASN A 75 2.33 9.61 1.61
C ASN A 75 2.33 11.13 1.72
N LEU A 76 1.89 11.86 0.69
CA LEU A 76 1.79 13.33 0.77
C LEU A 76 0.82 13.79 1.86
N MET A 77 -0.33 13.11 2.01
CA MET A 77 -1.30 13.42 3.07
C MET A 77 -0.73 13.16 4.48
N CYS A 78 0.03 12.08 4.66
CA CYS A 78 0.61 11.72 5.96
C CYS A 78 1.87 12.53 6.31
N LEU A 79 2.64 12.94 5.30
CA LEU A 79 3.92 13.63 5.49
C LEU A 79 3.80 15.14 5.34
N ASN A 80 2.62 15.68 5.02
CA ASN A 80 2.41 17.13 4.85
C ASN A 80 3.46 17.79 3.92
N ASN A 81 3.77 17.13 2.80
CA ASN A 81 4.84 17.51 1.87
C ASN A 81 6.27 17.58 2.45
N GLU A 82 6.54 16.95 3.60
CA GLU A 82 7.91 16.82 4.11
C GLU A 82 8.79 16.03 3.14
N THR A 83 9.98 16.56 2.87
CA THR A 83 11.05 15.80 2.22
C THR A 83 11.89 15.09 3.28
N TRP A 84 12.11 13.80 3.10
CA TRP A 84 12.96 13.02 3.99
C TRP A 84 14.37 12.89 3.42
N SER A 85 15.39 13.13 4.25
CA SER A 85 16.77 12.90 3.86
C SER A 85 17.04 11.41 3.60
N LEU A 86 18.04 11.11 2.76
CA LEU A 86 18.47 9.74 2.47
C LEU A 86 18.74 8.94 3.76
N SER A 87 19.39 9.57 4.74
CA SER A 87 19.68 8.96 6.04
C SER A 87 18.42 8.60 6.82
N ARG A 88 17.42 9.50 6.85
CA ARG A 88 16.13 9.26 7.52
C ARG A 88 15.38 8.10 6.85
N ILE A 89 15.29 8.10 5.53
CA ILE A 89 14.67 7.00 4.76
C ILE A 89 15.39 5.68 5.04
N SER A 90 16.72 5.66 4.93
CA SER A 90 17.53 4.45 5.15
C SER A 90 17.39 3.91 6.58
N PHE A 91 17.32 4.80 7.57
CA PHE A 91 17.06 4.41 8.95
C PHE A 91 15.69 3.75 9.11
N HIS A 92 14.63 4.36 8.58
CA HIS A 92 13.27 3.79 8.65
C HIS A 92 13.19 2.43 7.95
N ILE A 93 13.81 2.27 6.78
CA ILE A 93 13.91 0.97 6.10
C ILE A 93 14.58 -0.04 7.04
N ARG A 94 15.77 0.26 7.57
CA ARG A 94 16.49 -0.66 8.48
C ARG A 94 15.70 -1.02 9.73
N VAL A 95 14.98 -0.07 10.33
CA VAL A 95 14.15 -0.32 11.51
C VAL A 95 12.95 -1.21 11.19
N ILE A 96 12.27 -0.99 10.06
CA ILE A 96 11.13 -1.83 9.62
C ILE A 96 11.62 -3.25 9.28
N TYR A 97 12.74 -3.38 8.58
CA TYR A 97 13.37 -4.68 8.30
C TYR A 97 13.82 -5.37 9.59
N GLY A 98 14.46 -4.64 10.51
CA GLY A 98 14.93 -5.17 11.80
C GLY A 98 13.80 -5.62 12.73
N ARG A 99 12.64 -4.97 12.71
CA ARG A 99 11.47 -5.35 13.52
C ARG A 99 10.67 -6.52 12.93
N ASN A 100 10.65 -6.69 11.61
CA ASN A 100 9.80 -7.68 10.94
C ASN A 100 10.54 -8.96 10.51
N LEU A 101 11.87 -8.93 10.29
CA LEU A 101 12.60 -10.11 9.77
C LEU A 101 13.29 -10.97 10.82
N GLN A 102 13.54 -10.50 12.06
CA GLN A 102 13.95 -11.43 13.14
C GLN A 102 12.90 -12.53 13.40
N LYS A 103 11.62 -12.23 13.16
CA LYS A 103 10.52 -13.20 13.32
C LYS A 103 10.32 -14.14 12.11
N LEU A 104 10.94 -13.84 10.97
CA LEU A 104 10.85 -14.64 9.74
C LEU A 104 12.09 -15.52 9.49
N PHE A 105 13.23 -15.23 10.12
CA PHE A 105 14.49 -15.96 9.94
C PHE A 105 15.06 -16.62 11.21
N LEU A 106 14.37 -16.56 12.36
CA LEU A 106 14.69 -17.44 13.48
C LEU A 106 13.92 -18.76 13.31
N PRO A 107 14.58 -19.93 13.41
CA PRO A 107 13.87 -21.20 13.46
C PRO A 107 12.93 -21.16 14.67
N ARG A 108 11.65 -21.44 14.43
CA ARG A 108 10.75 -21.81 15.54
C ARG A 108 11.28 -23.13 16.10
N PHE A 109 11.98 -23.05 17.23
CA PHE A 109 12.15 -24.21 18.11
C PHE A 109 10.81 -24.55 18.75
#